data_AF-A0A2V6CX59-F1
#
_entry.id   AF-A0A2V6CX59-F1
#
_cell.length_a   1.000
_cell.length_b   1.000
_cell.length_c   1.000
_cell.angle_alpha   90.00
_cell.angle_beta   90.00
_cell.angle_gamma   90.00
#
_symmetry.space_group_name_H-M   'P 1'
#
loop_
_entity.id
_entity.type
_entity.pdbx_description
1 polymer ?
#
loop_
_entity_poly.entity_id
_entity_poly.type
_entity_poly.pdbx_seq_one_letter_code
_entity_poly.pdbx_strand_id
1 'polypeptide(L)'
;MSEQPGYAPALCVLGLIDAALGRKDEAIREGRRAIELLPITKDSIDGAELVKYMGVIYAWCGEKDLAIEQIEATLKIPSTLSYGNLKLHPNWDPLRGDPRFEKIVTDLAPQNPEK
;
A
#
# COMPACT_ATOMS: atom_id res chain seq x y z
N MET A 1 22.77 -1.77 -19.24
CA MET A 1 21.63 -1.88 -18.31
C MET A 1 21.03 -3.26 -18.52
N SER A 2 21.31 -4.19 -17.61
CA SER A 2 20.80 -5.55 -17.71
C SER A 2 19.29 -5.51 -17.46
N GLU A 3 18.48 -5.97 -18.41
CA GLU A 3 17.07 -6.25 -18.16
C GLU A 3 16.99 -7.26 -17.03
N GLN A 4 16.41 -6.86 -15.90
CA GLN A 4 16.07 -7.76 -14.80
C GLN A 4 14.58 -8.08 -14.93
N PRO A 5 14.18 -9.19 -15.59
CA PRO A 5 12.78 -9.61 -15.74
C PRO A 5 12.07 -10.00 -14.42
N GLY A 6 12.61 -9.55 -13.28
CA GLY A 6 12.08 -9.70 -11.92
C GLY A 6 12.44 -8.54 -11.01
N TYR A 7 12.65 -7.33 -11.55
CA TYR A 7 12.87 -6.14 -10.75
C TYR A 7 11.55 -5.72 -10.08
N ALA A 8 11.38 -6.12 -8.82
CA ALA A 8 10.14 -5.95 -8.05
C ALA A 8 9.62 -4.50 -8.01
N PRO A 9 10.46 -3.46 -7.84
CA PRO A 9 9.97 -2.08 -7.87
C PRO A 9 9.32 -1.68 -9.20
N ALA A 10 9.86 -2.12 -10.34
CA ALA A 10 9.23 -1.83 -11.64
C ALA A 10 7.87 -2.50 -11.81
N LEU A 11 7.71 -3.74 -11.33
CA LEU A 11 6.41 -4.43 -11.34
C LEU A 11 5.39 -3.75 -10.44
N CYS A 12 5.82 -3.23 -9.29
CA CYS A 12 4.94 -2.47 -8.41
C CYS A 12 4.47 -1.15 -9.06
N VAL A 13 5.38 -0.45 -9.74
CA VAL A 13 5.03 0.77 -10.49
C VAL A 13 4.08 0.44 -11.63
N LEU A 14 4.31 -0.65 -12.37
CA LEU A 14 3.39 -1.10 -13.41
C LEU A 14 1.99 -1.37 -12.84
N GLY A 15 1.92 -2.06 -11.70
CA GLY A 15 0.65 -2.31 -11.04
C GLY A 15 -0.09 -1.04 -10.61
N LEU A 16 0.63 0.00 -10.17
CA LEU A 16 0.03 1.31 -9.87
C LEU A 16 -0.48 2.01 -11.14
N ILE A 17 0.27 1.93 -12.25
CA ILE A 17 -0.14 2.49 -13.55
C ILE A 17 -1.41 1.79 -14.04
N ASP A 18 -1.43 0.46 -14.01
CA ASP A 18 -2.58 -0.31 -14.46
C ASP A 18 -3.80 -0.09 -13.56
N ALA A 19 -3.62 0.07 -12.24
CA ALA A 19 -4.71 0.46 -11.34
C ALA A 19 -5.28 1.83 -11.71
N ALA A 20 -4.43 2.82 -12.00
CA ALA A 20 -4.85 4.15 -12.43
C ALA A 20 -5.56 4.13 -13.80
N LEU A 21 -5.23 3.17 -14.66
CA LEU A 21 -5.89 2.94 -15.95
C LEU A 21 -7.18 2.09 -15.84
N GLY A 22 -7.55 1.64 -14.64
CA GLY A 22 -8.71 0.78 -14.40
C GLY A 22 -8.50 -0.69 -14.79
N ARG A 23 -7.27 -1.11 -15.06
CA ARG A 23 -6.86 -2.48 -15.41
C ARG A 23 -6.59 -3.28 -14.15
N LYS A 24 -7.67 -3.59 -13.45
CA LYS A 24 -7.65 -4.16 -12.10
C LYS A 24 -6.90 -5.49 -12.00
N ASP A 25 -7.18 -6.42 -12.89
CA ASP A 25 -6.62 -7.77 -12.80
C ASP A 25 -5.11 -7.77 -13.07
N GLU A 26 -4.67 -6.95 -14.02
CA GLU A 26 -3.26 -6.67 -14.29
C GLU A 26 -2.58 -6.07 -13.06
N ALA A 27 -3.16 -5.00 -12.52
CA ALA A 27 -2.61 -4.27 -11.39
C ALA A 27 -2.36 -5.16 -10.16
N ILE A 28 -3.36 -5.98 -9.80
CA ILE A 28 -3.27 -6.87 -8.64
C ILE A 28 -2.24 -7.98 -8.89
N ARG A 29 -2.21 -8.54 -10.09
CA ARG A 29 -1.25 -9.59 -10.45
C ARG A 29 0.18 -9.09 -10.34
N GLU A 30 0.46 -7.90 -10.85
CA GLU A 30 1.78 -7.30 -10.84
C GLU A 30 2.24 -6.88 -9.45
N GLY A 31 1.35 -6.27 -8.66
CA GLY A 31 1.64 -5.93 -7.26
C GLY A 31 1.97 -7.18 -6.41
N ARG A 32 1.20 -8.27 -6.57
CA ARG A 32 1.50 -9.55 -5.90
C ARG A 32 2.85 -10.10 -6.34
N ARG A 33 3.14 -10.07 -7.65
CA ARG A 33 4.41 -10.54 -8.18
C ARG A 33 5.60 -9.73 -7.66
N ALA A 34 5.43 -8.42 -7.48
CA ALA A 34 6.46 -7.58 -6.86
C ALA A 34 6.78 -8.05 -5.42
N ILE A 35 5.77 -8.28 -4.60
CA ILE A 35 5.95 -8.77 -3.21
C ILE A 35 6.62 -10.17 -3.19
N GLU A 36 6.24 -11.07 -4.10
CA GLU A 36 6.87 -12.40 -4.19
C GLU A 36 8.37 -12.33 -4.52
N LEU A 37 8.77 -11.39 -5.38
CA LEU A 37 10.16 -11.25 -5.84
C LEU A 37 11.06 -10.55 -4.80
N LEU A 38 10.46 -9.68 -3.99
CA LEU A 38 11.14 -8.95 -2.93
C LEU A 38 10.29 -8.95 -1.65
N PRO A 39 10.21 -10.12 -0.97
CA PRO A 39 9.51 -10.20 0.29
C PRO A 39 10.27 -9.42 1.38
N ILE A 40 9.54 -9.01 2.42
CA ILE A 40 10.11 -8.29 3.58
C ILE A 40 11.28 -9.05 4.22
N THR A 41 11.27 -10.38 4.17
CA THR A 41 12.35 -11.23 4.72
C THR A 41 13.65 -11.14 3.93
N LYS A 42 13.60 -10.68 2.66
CA LYS A 42 14.75 -10.52 1.78
C LYS A 42 15.28 -9.09 1.84
N ASP A 43 14.39 -8.11 1.80
CA ASP A 43 14.71 -6.70 2.02
C ASP A 43 13.57 -6.08 2.83
N SER A 44 13.87 -5.71 4.08
CA SER A 44 12.84 -5.22 5.00
C SER A 44 12.39 -3.80 4.67
N ILE A 45 13.23 -3.01 4.00
CA ILE A 45 12.92 -1.62 3.66
C ILE A 45 12.10 -1.61 2.37
N ASP A 46 12.67 -2.14 1.29
CA ASP A 46 12.00 -2.13 -0.01
C ASP A 46 10.78 -3.05 0.00
N GLY A 47 10.85 -4.21 0.67
CA GLY A 47 9.71 -5.12 0.80
C GLY A 47 8.53 -4.50 1.55
N ALA A 48 8.78 -3.68 2.58
CA ALA A 48 7.71 -2.96 3.29
C ALA A 48 7.04 -1.90 2.40
N GLU A 49 7.82 -1.23 1.54
CA GLU A 49 7.27 -0.29 0.54
C GLU A 49 6.36 -0.99 -0.46
N LEU A 50 6.75 -2.17 -0.97
CA LEU A 50 5.91 -2.94 -1.89
C LEU A 50 4.59 -3.36 -1.27
N VAL A 51 4.62 -3.79 -0.01
CA VAL A 51 3.43 -4.17 0.76
C VAL A 51 2.49 -2.97 0.97
N LYS A 52 3.04 -1.78 1.26
CA LYS A 52 2.27 -0.53 1.31
C LYS A 52 1.62 -0.21 -0.04
N TYR A 53 2.39 -0.26 -1.14
CA TYR A 53 1.86 0.05 -2.47
C TYR A 53 0.84 -0.96 -2.97
N MET A 54 0.88 -2.21 -2.51
CA MET A 54 -0.19 -3.16 -2.74
C MET A 54 -1.53 -2.67 -2.15
N GLY A 55 -1.50 -2.04 -0.98
CA GLY A 55 -2.69 -1.40 -0.39
C GLY A 55 -3.22 -0.26 -1.25
N VAL A 56 -2.33 0.51 -1.88
CA VAL A 56 -2.69 1.57 -2.83
C VAL A 56 -3.32 0.99 -4.10
N ILE A 57 -2.73 -0.06 -4.66
CA ILE A 57 -3.27 -0.78 -5.82
C ILE A 57 -4.70 -1.27 -5.52
N TYR A 58 -4.92 -1.91 -4.38
CA TYR A 58 -6.25 -2.35 -3.97
C TYR A 58 -7.23 -1.17 -3.84
N ALA A 59 -6.81 -0.07 -3.20
CA ALA A 59 -7.65 1.12 -3.04
C ALA A 59 -8.07 1.69 -4.40
N TRP A 60 -7.14 1.80 -5.35
CA TRP A 60 -7.39 2.36 -6.69
C TRP A 60 -8.22 1.42 -7.57
N CYS A 61 -8.12 0.11 -7.35
CA CYS A 61 -8.97 -0.90 -8.00
C CYS A 61 -10.38 -1.03 -7.39
N GLY A 62 -10.69 -0.25 -6.35
CA GLY A 62 -11.97 -0.32 -5.64
C GLY A 62 -12.10 -1.50 -4.68
N GLU A 63 -11.01 -2.25 -4.44
CA GLU A 63 -10.95 -3.38 -3.51
C GLU A 63 -10.76 -2.89 -2.07
N LYS A 64 -11.77 -2.21 -1.54
CA LYS A 64 -11.69 -1.51 -0.24
C LYS A 64 -11.36 -2.46 0.92
N ASP A 65 -11.96 -3.64 0.94
CA ASP A 65 -11.75 -4.63 1.99
C ASP A 65 -10.28 -5.08 2.03
N LEU A 66 -9.73 -5.45 0.87
CA LEU A 66 -8.33 -5.85 0.73
C LEU A 66 -7.38 -4.69 1.03
N ALA A 67 -7.72 -3.47 0.63
CA ALA A 67 -6.91 -2.29 0.92
C ALA A 67 -6.81 -2.03 2.42
N ILE A 68 -7.92 -2.15 3.15
CA ILE A 68 -7.97 -1.93 4.60
C ILE A 68 -7.20 -3.05 5.33
N GLU A 69 -7.39 -4.31 4.96
CA GLU A 69 -6.60 -5.43 5.50
C GLU A 69 -5.10 -5.21 5.28
N GLN A 70 -4.73 -4.74 4.08
CA GLN A 70 -3.34 -4.48 3.73
C GLN A 70 -2.75 -3.31 4.54
N ILE A 71 -3.52 -2.26 4.82
CA ILE A 71 -3.12 -1.16 5.70
C ILE A 71 -2.84 -1.69 7.10
N GLU A 72 -3.77 -2.48 7.68
CA GLU A 72 -3.60 -3.05 9.02
C GLU A 72 -2.37 -3.96 9.11
N ALA A 73 -2.11 -4.76 8.08
CA ALA A 73 -0.91 -5.59 8.01
C ALA A 73 0.37 -4.74 7.95
N THR A 74 0.36 -3.66 7.15
CA THR A 74 1.51 -2.76 6.97
C THR A 74 1.83 -1.98 8.24
N LEU A 75 0.83 -1.64 9.05
CA LEU A 75 1.01 -0.95 10.33
C LEU A 75 1.64 -1.84 11.42
N LYS A 76 1.63 -3.18 11.24
CA LYS A 76 2.23 -4.13 12.18
C LYS A 76 3.73 -4.37 11.94
N ILE A 77 4.27 -3.80 10.86
CA ILE A 77 5.68 -3.92 10.49
C ILE A 77 6.34 -2.54 10.42
N PRO A 78 7.67 -2.44 10.60
CA PRO A 78 8.39 -1.21 10.30
C PRO A 78 8.15 -0.81 8.84
N SER A 79 7.51 0.34 8.61
CA SER A 79 7.21 0.86 7.28
C SER A 79 7.09 2.38 7.31
N THR A 80 6.98 3.00 6.14
CA THR A 80 6.72 4.45 6.02
C THR A 80 5.24 4.82 6.19
N LEU A 81 4.36 3.84 6.38
CA LEU A 81 2.93 4.07 6.54
C LEU A 81 2.65 4.63 7.94
N SER A 82 2.31 5.92 7.99
CA SER A 82 2.07 6.68 9.23
C SER A 82 0.69 7.32 9.23
N TYR A 83 0.26 7.83 10.39
CA TYR A 83 -0.94 8.67 10.52
C TYR A 83 -0.98 9.77 9.44
N GLY A 84 0.12 10.53 9.31
CA GLY A 84 0.19 11.62 8.34
C GLY A 84 0.06 11.14 6.90
N ASN A 85 0.68 10.00 6.57
CA ASN A 85 0.54 9.40 5.24
C ASN A 85 -0.91 9.00 4.97
N LEU A 86 -1.53 8.23 5.88
CA LEU A 86 -2.91 7.78 5.73
C LEU A 86 -3.90 8.95 5.66
N LYS A 87 -3.70 10.00 6.47
CA LYS A 87 -4.58 11.17 6.56
C LYS A 87 -4.48 12.12 5.37
N LEU A 88 -3.27 12.32 4.82
CA LEU A 88 -3.00 13.42 3.88
C LEU A 88 -2.68 12.97 2.46
N HIS A 89 -2.18 11.75 2.26
CA HIS A 89 -1.75 11.33 0.94
C HIS A 89 -2.95 10.92 0.06
N PRO A 90 -3.05 11.40 -1.20
CA PRO A 90 -4.21 11.17 -2.07
C PRO A 90 -4.40 9.70 -2.50
N ASN A 91 -3.37 8.88 -2.36
CA ASN A 91 -3.45 7.43 -2.60
C ASN A 91 -4.62 6.77 -1.85
N TRP A 92 -5.01 7.32 -0.70
CA TRP A 92 -6.04 6.79 0.18
C TRP A 92 -7.40 7.46 0.00
N ASP A 93 -7.53 8.40 -0.94
CA ASP A 93 -8.79 9.09 -1.23
C ASP A 93 -9.96 8.12 -1.53
N PRO A 94 -9.77 7.00 -2.26
CA PRO A 94 -10.85 6.03 -2.50
C PRO A 94 -11.41 5.37 -1.23
N LEU A 95 -10.67 5.40 -0.11
CA LEU A 95 -11.06 4.84 1.18
C LEU A 95 -11.71 5.87 2.11
N ARG A 96 -11.65 7.16 1.79
CA ARG A 96 -12.25 8.23 2.60
C ARG A 96 -13.75 8.01 2.73
N GLY A 97 -14.25 8.15 3.95
CA GLY A 97 -15.65 7.89 4.27
C GLY A 97 -16.01 6.42 4.51
N ASP A 98 -15.09 5.45 4.32
CA ASP A 98 -15.25 4.11 4.88
C ASP A 98 -15.01 4.17 6.40
N PRO A 99 -16.00 3.80 7.25
CA PRO A 99 -15.86 3.91 8.70
C PRO A 99 -14.67 3.14 9.28
N ARG A 100 -14.27 2.03 8.66
CA ARG A 100 -13.13 1.21 9.11
C ARG A 100 -11.81 1.93 8.84
N PHE A 101 -11.69 2.55 7.66
CA PHE A 101 -10.53 3.36 7.32
C PHE A 101 -10.41 4.59 8.23
N GLU A 102 -11.51 5.33 8.43
CA GLU A 102 -11.50 6.50 9.32
C GLU A 102 -11.14 6.11 10.75
N LYS A 103 -11.61 4.94 11.24
CA LYS A 103 -11.21 4.41 12.55
C LYS A 103 -9.70 4.20 12.65
N ILE A 104 -9.07 3.56 11.66
CA ILE A 104 -7.61 3.35 11.65
C ILE A 104 -6.87 4.69 11.74
N VAL A 105 -7.32 5.69 10.96
CA VAL A 105 -6.72 7.02 10.97
C VAL A 105 -6.89 7.70 12.33
N THR A 106 -8.07 7.61 12.94
CA THR A 106 -8.33 8.17 14.27
C THR A 106 -7.49 7.48 15.35
N ASP A 107 -7.38 6.15 15.32
CA ASP A 107 -6.61 5.38 16.31
C ASP A 107 -5.11 5.73 16.26
N LEU A 108 -4.59 6.08 15.08
CA LEU A 108 -3.19 6.49 14.89
C LEU A 108 -2.93 7.97 15.17
N ALA A 109 -3.96 8.78 15.42
CA ALA A 109 -3.79 10.20 15.66
C ALA A 109 -2.87 10.42 16.88
N PRO A 110 -1.94 11.40 16.83
CA PRO A 110 -1.12 11.74 17.98
C PRO A 110 -2.00 12.07 19.18
N GLN A 111 -1.81 11.34 20.28
CA GLN A 111 -2.37 11.73 21.56
C GLN A 111 -1.55 12.94 22.02
N ASN A 112 -2.18 14.12 22.11
CA ASN A 112 -1.53 15.26 22.75
C ASN A 112 -1.31 14.87 24.23
N PRO A 113 -0.06 14.71 24.71
CA PRO A 113 0.15 14.76 26.13
C PRO A 113 -0.19 16.19 26.55
N GLU A 114 -1.13 16.35 27.49
CA GLU A 114 -1.38 17.65 28.11
C GLU A 114 -0.06 18.24 28.62
N LYS A 115 0.09 19.57 28.44
CA LYS A 115 1.30 20.36 28.69
C LYS A 115 1.95 20.12 30.05
#